data_AF-A0A174E6X2-F1
#
_entry.id   AF-A0A174E6X2-F1
#
_cell.length_a   1.000
_cell.length_b   1.000
_cell.length_c   1.000
_cell.angle_alpha   90.00
_cell.angle_beta   90.00
_cell.angle_gamma   90.00
#
_symmetry.space_group_name_H-M   'P 1'
#
loop_
_entity.id
_entity.type
_entity.pdbx_description
1 polymer ?
#
loop_
_entity_poly.entity_id
_entity_poly.type
_entity_poly.pdbx_seq_one_letter_code
_entity_poly.pdbx_strand_id
1 'polypeptide(L)'
;MAVFRIERTRDYTVMSNHHLRNGKLSLKAKGLLSMMLSLPEDWNYTTRGLAAICKEGVDAIGGALRELETAGYIVRHQLRDRQGRISDTEYVIYEQPQPKNPDTPQPDTASPDTENPDMVKPDTEKPAELNIEKSNTEKTITYGSSTDSIPFREPAAAQLPERKGRDAMSVSEMESYRNLILENIEYDHLCREFTTYREDLDEIVELMVETVCAKRKTTRIAGSDFPHEVVRSRFLKLDCSHIEFVMECLRNNTTEIRNMKQYLLAVLFNAPTTISNHYTAQVNHDMYAGGW
;
A
#
# COMPACT_ATOMS: atom_id res chain seq x y z
N MET A 1 3.44 -3.78 28.99
CA MET A 1 4.33 -2.81 28.32
C MET A 1 3.45 -1.85 27.53
N ALA A 2 3.77 -0.55 27.51
CA ALA A 2 3.13 0.37 26.57
C ALA A 2 3.74 0.18 25.17
N VAL A 3 2.94 0.40 24.11
CA VAL A 3 3.41 0.35 22.71
C VAL A 3 2.89 1.59 22.00
N PHE A 4 3.74 2.60 21.90
CA PHE A 4 3.47 3.79 21.09
C PHE A 4 3.53 3.42 19.61
N ARG A 5 2.53 3.85 18.83
CA ARG A 5 2.44 3.58 17.40
C ARG A 5 2.42 4.90 16.66
N ILE A 6 3.32 5.07 15.70
CA ILE A 6 3.17 6.13 14.69
C ILE A 6 1.98 5.82 13.78
N GLU A 7 1.30 6.86 13.33
CA GLU A 7 0.46 6.78 12.15
C GLU A 7 1.32 6.47 10.91
N ARG A 8 0.74 5.84 9.89
CA ARG A 8 1.44 5.35 8.69
C ARG A 8 0.89 6.03 7.44
N THR A 9 1.46 7.18 7.10
CA THR A 9 1.01 8.04 5.99
C THR A 9 1.83 7.88 4.71
N ARG A 10 3.06 7.34 4.83
CA ARG A 10 4.03 6.98 3.78
C ARG A 10 5.10 6.02 4.33
N ASP A 11 5.92 5.46 3.44
CA ASP A 11 7.14 4.71 3.75
C ASP A 11 6.91 3.49 4.69
N TYR A 12 5.80 2.78 4.47
CA TYR A 12 5.41 1.58 5.23
C TYR A 12 4.96 0.45 4.30
N THR A 13 5.28 -0.78 4.68
CA THR A 13 4.81 -1.99 3.99
C THR A 13 3.51 -2.49 4.63
N VAL A 14 2.50 -2.78 3.81
CA VAL A 14 1.34 -3.58 4.21
C VAL A 14 1.62 -5.01 3.80
N MET A 15 1.55 -5.93 4.77
CA MET A 15 1.71 -7.37 4.54
C MET A 15 0.78 -8.17 5.45
N SER A 16 0.43 -9.40 5.04
CA SER A 16 -0.29 -10.33 5.92
C SER A 16 0.47 -10.58 7.22
N ASN A 17 -0.27 -10.77 8.32
CA ASN A 17 0.31 -11.14 9.61
C ASN A 17 0.65 -12.64 9.71
N HIS A 18 0.49 -13.43 8.65
CA HIS A 18 0.51 -14.89 8.70
C HIS A 18 1.88 -15.45 9.12
N HIS A 19 2.97 -15.04 8.46
CA HIS A 19 4.34 -15.43 8.84
C HIS A 19 4.74 -14.89 10.22
N LEU A 20 4.38 -13.64 10.54
CA LEU A 20 4.66 -13.03 11.84
C LEU A 20 4.06 -13.85 12.99
N ARG A 21 2.82 -14.35 12.81
CA ARG A 21 2.08 -15.18 13.78
C ARG A 21 2.47 -16.66 13.74
N ASN A 22 3.15 -17.13 12.70
CA ASN A 22 3.56 -18.54 12.58
C ASN A 22 4.56 -18.92 13.68
N GLY A 23 4.14 -19.76 14.64
CA GLY A 23 4.99 -20.22 15.74
C GLY A 23 6.16 -21.14 15.32
N LYS A 24 6.15 -21.65 14.09
CA LYS A 24 7.19 -22.54 13.56
C LYS A 24 8.36 -21.82 12.88
N LEU A 25 8.25 -20.51 12.64
CA LEU A 25 9.31 -19.70 12.03
C LEU A 25 10.17 -18.99 13.07
N SER A 26 11.48 -18.99 12.85
CA SER A 26 12.47 -18.20 13.57
C SER A 26 12.27 -16.71 13.34
N LEU A 27 12.76 -15.87 14.27
CA LEU A 27 12.73 -14.42 14.08
C LEU A 27 13.56 -13.97 12.87
N LYS A 28 14.59 -14.72 12.47
CA LYS A 28 15.37 -14.47 11.26
C LYS A 28 14.54 -14.70 10.00
N ALA A 29 13.85 -15.84 9.90
CA ALA A 29 12.96 -16.12 8.77
C ALA A 29 11.79 -15.12 8.68
N LYS A 30 11.19 -14.76 9.83
CA LYS A 30 10.13 -13.72 9.88
C LYS A 30 10.63 -12.35 9.43
N GLY A 31 11.80 -11.92 9.92
CA GLY A 31 12.43 -10.66 9.53
C GLY A 31 12.78 -10.64 8.05
N LEU A 32 13.42 -11.69 7.54
CA LEU A 32 13.81 -11.80 6.14
C LEU A 32 12.61 -11.80 5.20
N LEU A 33 11.57 -12.60 5.47
CA LEU A 33 10.36 -12.58 4.63
C LEU A 33 9.66 -11.21 4.66
N SER A 34 9.62 -10.55 5.82
CA SER A 34 9.07 -9.18 5.91
C SER A 34 9.90 -8.17 5.12
N MET A 35 11.23 -8.30 5.12
CA MET A 35 12.13 -7.48 4.32
C MET A 35 11.92 -7.75 2.81
N MET A 36 11.82 -9.01 2.40
CA MET A 36 11.58 -9.39 1.01
C MET A 36 10.23 -8.88 0.49
N LEU A 37 9.17 -8.91 1.31
CA LEU A 37 7.86 -8.32 0.99
C LEU A 37 7.84 -6.78 1.03
N SER A 38 8.93 -6.12 1.47
CA SER A 38 9.05 -4.65 1.50
C SER A 38 9.82 -4.05 0.32
N LEU A 39 10.42 -4.90 -0.53
CA LEU A 39 11.31 -4.51 -1.61
C LEU A 39 10.58 -4.51 -2.98
N PRO A 40 11.07 -3.74 -3.98
CA PRO A 40 10.55 -3.78 -5.34
C PRO A 40 10.64 -5.15 -6.00
N GLU A 41 9.77 -5.44 -6.97
CA GLU A 41 9.79 -6.71 -7.72
C GLU A 41 11.08 -6.91 -8.52
N ASP A 42 11.73 -5.82 -8.96
CA ASP A 42 13.01 -5.81 -9.69
C ASP A 42 14.26 -5.82 -8.79
N TRP A 43 14.10 -6.05 -7.48
CA TRP A 43 15.24 -6.10 -6.55
C TRP A 43 16.08 -7.37 -6.71
N ASN A 44 17.37 -7.29 -6.36
CA ASN A 44 18.27 -8.45 -6.33
C ASN A 44 18.01 -9.35 -5.10
N TYR A 45 17.12 -10.32 -5.26
CA TYR A 45 16.75 -11.29 -4.22
C TYR A 45 17.75 -12.44 -4.01
N THR A 46 18.93 -12.42 -4.63
CA THR A 46 19.95 -13.44 -4.36
C THR A 46 20.44 -13.38 -2.90
N THR A 47 20.96 -14.49 -2.38
CA THR A 47 21.52 -14.56 -1.01
C THR A 47 22.57 -13.47 -0.73
N ARG A 48 23.31 -13.03 -1.77
CA ARG A 48 24.29 -11.93 -1.67
C ARG A 48 23.62 -10.56 -1.67
N GLY A 49 22.62 -10.33 -2.54
CA GLY A 49 21.85 -9.08 -2.57
C GLY A 49 21.11 -8.82 -1.27
N LEU A 50 20.48 -9.86 -0.70
CA LEU A 50 19.82 -9.79 0.61
C LEU A 50 20.82 -9.60 1.76
N ALA A 51 21.97 -10.28 1.74
CA ALA A 51 23.01 -10.08 2.76
C ALA A 51 23.70 -8.70 2.69
N ALA A 52 23.62 -7.98 1.57
CA ALA A 52 24.17 -6.63 1.44
C ALA A 52 23.34 -5.53 2.11
N ILE A 53 22.04 -5.81 2.38
CA ILE A 53 21.10 -4.88 3.04
C ILE A 53 20.72 -5.31 4.46
N CYS A 54 21.07 -6.52 4.88
CA CYS A 54 20.89 -7.02 6.24
C CYS A 54 22.18 -6.87 7.07
N LYS A 55 22.07 -7.03 8.40
CA LYS A 55 23.25 -7.12 9.31
C LYS A 55 23.79 -8.55 9.38
N GLU A 56 22.95 -9.52 9.00
CA GLU A 56 23.17 -10.94 8.95
C GLU A 56 24.06 -11.33 7.74
N GLY A 57 25.13 -12.08 8.00
CA GLY A 57 25.98 -12.63 6.95
C GLY A 57 25.28 -13.67 6.07
N VAL A 58 25.88 -13.95 4.91
CA VAL A 58 25.33 -14.81 3.83
C VAL A 58 24.80 -16.15 4.33
N ASP A 59 25.49 -16.81 5.27
CA ASP A 59 25.08 -18.12 5.80
C ASP A 59 23.80 -18.05 6.65
N ALA A 60 23.60 -16.94 7.36
CA ALA A 60 22.39 -16.70 8.17
C ALA A 60 21.18 -16.38 7.29
N ILE A 61 21.38 -15.62 6.20
CA ILE A 61 20.37 -15.39 5.16
C ILE A 61 20.04 -16.72 4.45
N GLY A 62 21.05 -17.47 4.01
CA GLY A 62 20.88 -18.78 3.38
C GLY A 62 20.26 -19.85 4.29
N GLY A 63 20.42 -19.73 5.62
CA GLY A 63 19.66 -20.50 6.60
C GLY A 63 18.18 -20.13 6.61
N ALA A 64 17.87 -18.84 6.73
CA ALA A 64 16.50 -18.33 6.76
C ALA A 64 15.72 -18.59 5.45
N LEU A 65 16.37 -18.51 4.28
CA LEU A 65 15.74 -18.85 2.98
C LEU A 65 15.32 -20.33 2.93
N ARG A 66 16.19 -21.26 3.34
CA ARG A 66 15.87 -22.70 3.43
C ARG A 66 14.75 -22.98 4.43
N GLU A 67 14.66 -22.20 5.52
CA GLU A 67 13.59 -22.30 6.51
C GLU A 67 12.23 -21.88 5.90
N LEU A 68 12.21 -20.77 5.16
CA LEU A 68 11.02 -20.24 4.48
C LEU A 68 10.54 -21.16 3.34
N GLU A 69 11.47 -21.71 2.56
CA GLU A 69 11.23 -22.74 1.54
C GLU A 69 10.66 -24.03 2.18
N THR A 70 11.27 -24.50 3.27
CA THR A 70 10.78 -25.65 4.04
C THR A 70 9.38 -25.41 4.60
N ALA A 71 9.05 -24.17 4.95
CA ALA A 71 7.73 -23.76 5.45
C ALA A 71 6.72 -23.37 4.35
N GLY A 72 7.10 -23.39 3.07
CA GLY A 72 6.22 -23.13 1.92
C GLY A 72 5.98 -21.65 1.57
N TYR A 73 6.72 -20.71 2.17
CA TYR A 73 6.59 -19.27 1.87
C TYR A 73 7.44 -18.81 0.68
N ILE A 74 8.40 -19.63 0.24
CA ILE A 74 9.29 -19.35 -0.89
C ILE A 74 9.39 -20.60 -1.77
N VAL A 75 9.40 -20.42 -3.09
CA VAL A 75 9.79 -21.44 -4.06
C VAL A 75 11.03 -20.96 -4.81
N ARG A 76 12.07 -21.78 -4.87
CA ARG A 76 13.37 -21.47 -5.48
C ARG A 76 13.46 -22.00 -6.91
N HIS A 77 13.69 -21.12 -7.88
CA HIS A 77 14.06 -21.52 -9.25
C HIS A 77 15.55 -21.25 -9.47
N GLN A 78 16.27 -22.23 -10.03
CA GLN A 78 17.71 -22.11 -10.31
C GLN A 78 17.93 -22.09 -11.82
N LEU A 79 18.35 -20.94 -12.35
CA LEU A 79 18.71 -20.83 -13.76
C LEU A 79 20.12 -21.40 -13.96
N ARG A 80 20.30 -22.24 -14.98
CA ARG A 80 21.60 -22.81 -15.35
C ARG A 80 22.14 -22.18 -16.64
N ASP A 81 23.45 -21.97 -16.71
CA ASP A 81 24.12 -21.55 -17.94
C ASP A 81 24.20 -22.68 -18.99
N ARG A 82 24.72 -22.38 -20.18
CA ARG A 82 24.93 -23.38 -21.26
C ARG A 82 26.02 -24.42 -20.92
N GLN A 83 26.67 -24.27 -19.77
CA GLN A 83 27.74 -25.11 -19.23
C GLN A 83 27.27 -25.89 -17.99
N GLY A 84 25.97 -25.83 -17.64
CA GLY A 84 25.32 -26.56 -16.56
C GLY A 84 25.51 -25.97 -15.15
N ARG A 85 26.27 -24.87 -15.01
CA ARG A 85 26.51 -24.18 -13.74
C ARG A 85 25.29 -23.36 -13.36
N ILE A 86 25.09 -23.11 -12.06
CA ILE A 86 24.04 -22.21 -11.59
C ILE A 86 24.44 -20.78 -11.99
N SER A 87 23.68 -20.19 -12.91
CA SER A 87 23.87 -18.82 -13.40
C SER A 87 23.13 -17.82 -12.53
N ASP A 88 21.94 -18.17 -12.05
CA ASP A 88 21.13 -17.31 -11.19
C ASP A 88 20.21 -18.11 -10.25
N THR A 89 19.55 -17.44 -9.32
CA THR A 89 18.53 -18.01 -8.44
C THR A 89 17.41 -17.00 -8.23
N GLU A 90 16.26 -17.30 -8.81
CA GLU A 90 15.01 -16.56 -8.63
C GLU A 90 14.21 -17.16 -7.46
N TYR A 91 13.43 -16.31 -6.78
CA TYR A 91 12.57 -16.70 -5.66
C TYR A 91 11.15 -16.21 -5.90
N VAL A 92 10.18 -17.13 -5.94
CA VAL A 92 8.76 -16.76 -5.87
C VAL A 92 8.36 -16.71 -4.40
N ILE A 93 7.87 -15.56 -3.95
CA ILE A 93 7.63 -15.24 -2.55
C ILE A 93 6.12 -15.18 -2.31
N TYR A 94 5.65 -15.78 -1.21
CA TYR A 94 4.24 -15.83 -0.85
C TYR A 94 4.02 -15.35 0.59
N GLU A 95 3.01 -14.50 0.81
CA GLU A 95 2.60 -14.08 2.16
C GLU A 95 1.99 -15.22 3.00
N GLN A 96 1.47 -16.24 2.34
CA GLN A 96 0.85 -17.41 2.94
C GLN A 96 1.52 -18.68 2.39
N PRO A 97 1.75 -19.70 3.24
CA PRO A 97 2.49 -20.88 2.85
C PRO A 97 1.70 -21.69 1.83
N GLN A 98 2.30 -21.96 0.68
CA GLN A 98 1.69 -22.81 -0.34
C GLN A 98 1.68 -24.27 0.11
N PRO A 99 0.64 -25.05 -0.26
CA PRO A 99 0.70 -26.49 -0.11
C PRO A 99 1.87 -27.04 -0.93
N LYS A 100 2.63 -27.98 -0.35
CA LYS A 100 3.72 -28.64 -1.08
C LYS A 100 3.14 -29.61 -2.10
N ASN A 101 2.98 -29.15 -3.34
CA ASN A 101 2.68 -30.03 -4.46
C ASN A 101 3.84 -31.02 -4.64
N PRO A 102 3.60 -32.34 -4.58
CA PRO A 102 4.67 -33.35 -4.68
C PRO A 102 5.34 -33.35 -6.07
N ASP A 103 4.65 -32.84 -7.09
CA ASP A 103 5.15 -32.73 -8.47
C ASP A 103 6.02 -31.48 -8.71
N THR A 104 6.29 -30.67 -7.68
CA THR A 104 7.25 -29.56 -7.80
C THR A 104 8.66 -30.16 -7.93
N PRO A 105 9.39 -29.96 -9.04
CA PRO A 105 10.69 -30.59 -9.23
C PRO A 105 11.66 -30.09 -8.15
N GLN A 106 12.05 -31.01 -7.25
CA GLN A 106 12.95 -30.71 -6.14
C GLN A 106 14.28 -30.19 -6.71
N PRO A 107 14.69 -28.93 -6.42
CA PRO A 107 15.90 -28.39 -7.02
C PRO A 107 17.12 -29.19 -6.58
N ASP A 108 17.92 -29.68 -7.53
CA ASP A 108 19.12 -30.52 -7.31
C ASP A 108 20.13 -29.83 -6.37
N THR A 109 19.88 -29.98 -5.07
CA THR A 109 20.68 -29.40 -4.00
C THR A 109 21.50 -30.52 -3.40
N ALA A 110 22.42 -31.07 -4.21
CA ALA A 110 23.48 -31.93 -3.71
C ALA A 110 24.22 -31.17 -2.60
N SER A 111 24.18 -31.71 -1.39
CA SER A 111 24.93 -31.19 -0.23
C SER A 111 26.42 -31.22 -0.58
N PRO A 112 27.13 -30.08 -0.57
CA PRO A 112 28.58 -30.10 -0.54
C PRO A 112 28.99 -30.50 0.88
N ASP A 113 29.12 -31.80 1.13
CA ASP A 113 29.63 -32.33 2.39
C ASP A 113 31.06 -31.82 2.57
N THR A 114 31.18 -30.75 3.36
CA THR A 114 32.39 -29.96 3.49
C THR A 114 33.14 -30.44 4.73
N GLU A 115 33.95 -31.49 4.57
CA GLU A 115 35.05 -31.73 5.50
C GLU A 115 36.00 -30.52 5.48
N ASN A 116 36.50 -30.14 6.67
CA ASN A 116 37.18 -28.88 6.92
C ASN A 116 38.62 -28.83 6.35
N PRO A 117 38.97 -27.88 5.47
CA PRO A 117 40.35 -27.52 5.12
C PRO A 117 40.81 -26.26 5.89
N ASP A 118 42.10 -26.19 6.20
CA ASP A 118 42.65 -25.22 7.16
C ASP A 118 42.72 -23.75 6.70
N MET A 119 42.89 -22.88 7.72
CA MET A 119 43.02 -21.43 7.59
C MET A 119 44.20 -20.98 6.71
N VAL A 120 43.90 -20.26 5.63
CA VAL A 120 44.81 -19.24 5.05
C VAL A 120 44.01 -17.96 4.77
N LYS A 121 44.58 -16.81 5.11
CA LYS A 121 44.11 -15.46 4.76
C LYS A 121 45.24 -14.69 4.05
N PRO A 122 44.91 -13.59 3.37
CA PRO A 122 44.05 -13.48 2.19
C PRO A 122 44.90 -12.95 1.02
N ASP A 123 44.29 -12.60 -0.11
CA ASP A 123 44.81 -11.44 -0.86
C ASP A 123 43.69 -10.65 -1.55
N THR A 124 44.08 -9.53 -2.15
CA THR A 124 43.27 -8.35 -2.43
C THR A 124 43.19 -8.11 -3.94
N GLU A 125 42.01 -7.85 -4.50
CA GLU A 125 41.84 -6.74 -5.46
C GLU A 125 40.36 -6.36 -5.69
N LYS A 126 40.15 -5.33 -6.51
CA LYS A 126 38.92 -4.52 -6.61
C LYS A 126 38.06 -4.87 -7.85
N PRO A 127 36.82 -4.32 -7.99
CA PRO A 127 35.80 -4.91 -8.86
C PRO A 127 35.90 -4.49 -10.33
N ALA A 128 35.27 -5.29 -11.19
CA ALA A 128 34.80 -4.90 -12.52
C ALA A 128 33.33 -4.44 -12.47
N GLU A 129 32.94 -3.56 -13.39
CA GLU A 129 31.65 -2.84 -13.35
C GLU A 129 30.53 -3.49 -14.18
N LEU A 130 29.29 -3.14 -13.80
CA LEU A 130 28.05 -3.06 -14.59
C LEU A 130 28.04 -3.59 -16.04
N ASN A 131 27.20 -4.59 -16.31
CA ASN A 131 26.16 -4.51 -17.36
C ASN A 131 25.20 -5.72 -17.37
N ILE A 132 23.89 -5.47 -17.23
CA ILE A 132 22.81 -6.23 -17.89
C ILE A 132 21.73 -5.21 -18.31
N GLU A 133 21.24 -5.33 -19.53
CA GLU A 133 20.28 -4.42 -20.15
C GLU A 133 18.83 -4.74 -19.78
N LYS A 134 17.92 -3.76 -19.91
CA LYS A 134 16.48 -3.98 -19.74
C LYS A 134 15.89 -4.82 -20.88
N SER A 135 15.06 -5.81 -20.55
CA SER A 135 14.13 -6.43 -21.50
C SER A 135 12.76 -6.69 -20.87
N ASN A 136 11.76 -5.91 -21.28
CA ASN A 136 10.36 -6.15 -20.90
C ASN A 136 9.85 -7.44 -21.57
N THR A 137 8.91 -8.15 -20.93
CA THR A 137 7.90 -8.95 -21.64
C THR A 137 6.64 -9.12 -20.78
N GLU A 138 5.54 -8.52 -21.20
CA GLU A 138 4.20 -8.77 -20.63
C GLU A 138 3.68 -10.13 -21.11
N LYS A 139 3.10 -10.97 -20.22
CA LYS A 139 2.23 -12.09 -20.63
C LYS A 139 1.05 -12.31 -19.68
N THR A 140 -0.14 -12.33 -20.27
CA THR A 140 -1.43 -12.61 -19.61
C THR A 140 -1.85 -14.07 -19.80
N ILE A 141 -2.46 -14.66 -18.76
CA ILE A 141 -3.15 -15.97 -18.81
C ILE A 141 -4.35 -15.84 -17.84
N THR A 142 -5.59 -15.61 -18.28
CA THR A 142 -6.54 -16.56 -18.92
C THR A 142 -6.95 -17.70 -17.96
N TYR A 143 -8.19 -17.66 -17.46
CA TYR A 143 -8.74 -18.70 -16.58
C TYR A 143 -9.74 -19.59 -17.34
N GLY A 144 -9.56 -20.91 -17.29
CA GLY A 144 -10.45 -21.91 -17.88
C GLY A 144 -11.63 -22.30 -16.97
N SER A 145 -12.58 -23.09 -17.49
CA SER A 145 -13.88 -23.33 -16.86
C SER A 145 -14.31 -24.81 -16.81
N SER A 146 -15.28 -25.09 -15.92
CA SER A 146 -16.36 -26.10 -16.04
C SER A 146 -16.15 -27.53 -15.52
N THR A 147 -17.00 -27.90 -14.56
CA THR A 147 -18.02 -29.00 -14.58
C THR A 147 -19.11 -28.63 -13.55
N ASP A 148 -20.44 -28.68 -13.71
CA ASP A 148 -21.39 -29.51 -14.50
C ASP A 148 -21.70 -30.89 -13.84
N SER A 149 -22.94 -31.33 -13.52
CA SER A 149 -24.32 -30.76 -13.61
C SER A 149 -25.30 -31.45 -12.60
N ILE A 150 -26.32 -30.78 -12.01
CA ILE A 150 -27.78 -30.76 -12.38
C ILE A 150 -28.44 -32.16 -12.41
N PRO A 151 -29.62 -32.46 -11.77
CA PRO A 151 -30.85 -31.64 -11.53
C PRO A 151 -31.32 -31.62 -10.03
N PHE A 152 -32.58 -31.46 -9.52
CA PHE A 152 -33.98 -31.53 -10.03
C PHE A 152 -34.99 -30.61 -9.24
N ARG A 153 -36.28 -31.00 -9.07
CA ARG A 153 -37.47 -30.16 -8.79
C ARG A 153 -38.19 -30.29 -7.42
N GLU A 154 -38.55 -29.13 -6.85
CA GLU A 154 -39.91 -28.59 -6.48
C GLU A 154 -41.04 -29.46 -5.84
N PRO A 155 -42.08 -28.88 -5.18
CA PRO A 155 -42.28 -27.50 -4.66
C PRO A 155 -42.81 -27.39 -3.19
N ALA A 156 -42.61 -26.25 -2.51
CA ALA A 156 -43.37 -25.86 -1.30
C ALA A 156 -43.35 -24.33 -1.06
N ALA A 157 -44.29 -23.83 -0.25
CA ALA A 157 -44.62 -22.39 -0.13
C ALA A 157 -43.81 -21.60 0.92
N ALA A 158 -43.85 -20.27 0.75
CA ALA A 158 -43.78 -19.24 1.79
C ALA A 158 -42.50 -19.12 2.65
N GLN A 159 -41.53 -18.35 2.12
CA GLN A 159 -41.02 -17.16 2.83
C GLN A 159 -40.42 -16.17 1.83
N LEU A 160 -40.62 -14.86 2.06
CA LEU A 160 -39.89 -13.83 1.32
C LEU A 160 -38.44 -13.84 1.81
N PRO A 161 -37.43 -14.00 0.94
CA PRO A 161 -36.04 -13.88 1.37
C PRO A 161 -35.79 -12.44 1.83
N GLU A 162 -35.36 -12.29 3.08
CA GLU A 162 -35.02 -10.98 3.62
C GLU A 162 -33.97 -10.29 2.74
N ARG A 163 -34.09 -8.96 2.60
CA ARG A 163 -33.12 -8.16 1.83
C ARG A 163 -31.75 -8.29 2.50
N LYS A 164 -30.91 -9.16 1.94
CA LYS A 164 -29.49 -9.35 2.27
C LYS A 164 -28.88 -7.99 2.64
N GLY A 165 -28.53 -7.85 3.92
CA GLY A 165 -28.07 -6.58 4.48
C GLY A 165 -26.93 -6.02 3.64
N ARG A 166 -27.04 -4.75 3.24
CA ARG A 166 -25.88 -4.02 2.70
C ARG A 166 -24.90 -3.85 3.85
N ASP A 167 -23.62 -4.12 3.60
CA ASP A 167 -22.55 -3.98 4.58
C ASP A 167 -22.35 -2.50 4.96
N ALA A 168 -23.18 -1.98 5.87
CA ALA A 168 -22.98 -0.68 6.47
C ALA A 168 -21.58 -0.61 7.10
N MET A 169 -20.96 0.56 7.11
CA MET A 169 -19.85 0.81 8.03
C MET A 169 -20.43 0.83 9.45
N SER A 170 -19.73 0.26 10.43
CA SER A 170 -20.19 0.34 11.82
C SER A 170 -20.12 1.79 12.30
N VAL A 171 -21.00 2.17 13.22
CA VAL A 171 -21.05 3.54 13.76
C VAL A 171 -19.70 3.92 14.37
N SER A 172 -19.03 2.97 15.04
CA SER A 172 -17.70 3.16 15.64
C SER A 172 -16.58 3.37 14.60
N GLU A 173 -16.63 2.75 13.43
CA GLU A 173 -15.69 3.05 12.34
C GLU A 173 -15.90 4.47 11.78
N MET A 174 -17.15 4.88 11.58
CA MET A 174 -17.49 6.22 11.08
C MET A 174 -17.11 7.32 12.09
N GLU A 175 -17.35 7.09 13.38
CA GLU A 175 -16.93 7.96 14.48
C GLU A 175 -15.39 8.02 14.60
N SER A 176 -14.68 6.90 14.36
CA SER A 176 -13.22 6.88 14.30
C SER A 176 -12.68 7.75 13.17
N TYR A 177 -13.28 7.69 11.98
CA TYR A 177 -12.92 8.58 10.87
C TYR A 177 -13.26 10.05 11.13
N ARG A 178 -14.38 10.34 11.83
CA ARG A 178 -14.71 11.70 12.26
C ARG A 178 -13.63 12.29 13.16
N ASN A 179 -13.22 11.54 14.19
CA ASN A 179 -12.22 12.00 15.15
C ASN A 179 -10.85 12.23 14.46
N LEU A 180 -10.44 11.33 13.57
CA LEU A 180 -9.21 11.51 12.77
C LEU A 180 -9.26 12.74 11.86
N ILE A 181 -10.42 13.03 11.24
CA ILE A 181 -10.60 14.23 10.42
C ILE A 181 -10.50 15.50 11.28
N LEU A 182 -11.17 15.53 12.44
CA LEU A 182 -11.14 16.66 13.37
C LEU A 182 -9.74 16.94 13.94
N GLU A 183 -8.95 15.88 14.19
CA GLU A 183 -7.55 15.96 14.62
C GLU A 183 -6.66 16.50 13.49
N ASN A 184 -6.73 15.91 12.29
CA ASN A 184 -5.86 16.28 11.17
C ASN A 184 -6.07 17.74 10.70
N ILE A 185 -7.30 18.25 10.70
CA ILE A 185 -7.59 19.65 10.31
C ILE A 185 -7.44 20.66 11.43
N GLU A 186 -7.03 20.24 12.64
CA GLU A 186 -7.00 21.07 13.85
C GLU A 186 -8.33 21.85 14.08
N TYR A 187 -9.48 21.17 14.01
CA TYR A 187 -10.82 21.81 14.01
C TYR A 187 -11.06 22.79 15.18
N ASP A 188 -10.47 22.51 16.33
CA ASP A 188 -10.51 23.37 17.52
C ASP A 188 -9.77 24.72 17.33
N HIS A 189 -8.80 24.80 16.42
CA HIS A 189 -8.14 26.01 15.97
C HIS A 189 -9.03 26.77 14.98
N LEU A 190 -9.49 26.10 13.92
CA LEU A 190 -10.39 26.67 12.90
C LEU A 190 -11.65 27.31 13.52
N CYS A 191 -12.24 26.68 14.54
CA CYS A 191 -13.39 27.22 15.28
C CYS A 191 -13.12 28.53 16.04
N ARG A 192 -11.86 28.86 16.33
CA ARG A 192 -11.45 30.10 17.04
C ARG A 192 -11.14 31.23 16.06
N GLU A 193 -10.73 30.91 14.85
CA GLU A 193 -10.53 31.88 13.76
C GLU A 193 -11.86 32.17 13.06
N PHE A 194 -12.50 31.16 12.49
CA PHE A 194 -13.73 31.26 11.70
C PHE A 194 -15.00 31.23 12.58
N THR A 195 -15.00 31.96 13.70
CA THR A 195 -16.09 31.98 14.70
C THR A 195 -17.49 32.23 14.10
N THR A 196 -17.59 33.03 13.03
CA THR A 196 -18.85 33.36 12.33
C THR A 196 -19.29 32.31 11.29
N TYR A 197 -18.40 31.40 10.88
CA TYR A 197 -18.60 30.43 9.78
C TYR A 197 -18.54 28.99 10.29
N ARG A 198 -18.95 28.77 11.54
CA ARG A 198 -18.89 27.45 12.18
C ARG A 198 -19.79 26.42 11.51
N GLU A 199 -20.97 26.85 11.04
CA GLU A 199 -21.91 25.98 10.34
C GLU A 199 -21.33 25.48 9.00
N ASP A 200 -20.57 26.32 8.28
CA ASP A 200 -19.85 25.94 7.06
C ASP A 200 -18.71 24.94 7.35
N LEU A 201 -17.96 25.14 8.44
CA LEU A 201 -16.93 24.19 8.90
C LEU A 201 -17.55 22.83 9.27
N ASP A 202 -18.71 22.82 9.93
CA ASP A 202 -19.41 21.59 10.30
C ASP A 202 -19.97 20.86 9.04
N GLU A 203 -20.44 21.58 8.00
CA GLU A 203 -20.79 20.97 6.70
C GLU A 203 -19.55 20.37 6.02
N ILE A 204 -18.41 21.09 6.01
CA ILE A 204 -17.15 20.61 5.42
C ILE A 204 -16.70 19.31 6.12
N VAL A 205 -16.72 19.26 7.45
CA VAL A 205 -16.36 18.05 8.22
C VAL A 205 -17.30 16.90 7.89
N GLU A 206 -18.62 17.11 7.89
CA GLU A 206 -19.57 16.04 7.57
C GLU A 206 -19.41 15.52 6.13
N LEU A 207 -19.15 16.42 5.18
CA LEU A 207 -18.86 16.07 3.79
C LEU A 207 -17.54 15.29 3.65
N MET A 208 -16.50 15.63 4.42
CA MET A 208 -15.26 14.86 4.47
C MET A 208 -15.51 13.45 5.03
N VAL A 209 -16.26 13.32 6.12
CA VAL A 209 -16.61 12.03 6.75
C VAL A 209 -17.45 11.16 5.81
N GLU A 210 -18.51 11.70 5.18
CA GLU A 210 -19.32 10.98 4.19
C GLU A 210 -18.45 10.50 3.01
N THR A 211 -17.54 11.36 2.54
CA THR A 211 -16.65 11.06 1.42
C THR A 211 -15.66 9.96 1.76
N VAL A 212 -15.07 9.98 2.95
CA VAL A 212 -14.14 8.96 3.46
C VAL A 212 -14.84 7.64 3.75
N CYS A 213 -16.06 7.65 4.31
CA CYS A 213 -16.78 6.43 4.71
C CYS A 213 -17.52 5.73 3.54
N ALA A 214 -17.60 6.35 2.36
CA ALA A 214 -18.36 5.83 1.23
C ALA A 214 -17.80 4.50 0.67
N LYS A 215 -18.56 3.40 0.78
CA LYS A 215 -18.22 2.10 0.19
C LYS A 215 -18.55 2.05 -1.31
N ARG A 216 -17.67 2.60 -2.16
CA ARG A 216 -17.75 2.61 -3.63
C ARG A 216 -16.39 2.29 -4.26
N LYS A 217 -16.35 1.76 -5.50
CA LYS A 217 -15.08 1.48 -6.21
C LYS A 217 -14.42 2.73 -6.78
N THR A 218 -15.21 3.68 -7.25
CA THR A 218 -14.77 4.95 -7.84
C THR A 218 -15.58 6.12 -7.30
N THR A 219 -15.01 7.31 -7.38
CA THR A 219 -15.66 8.60 -7.08
C THR A 219 -15.44 9.54 -8.26
N ARG A 220 -16.49 10.25 -8.71
CA ARG A 220 -16.33 11.34 -9.67
C ARG A 220 -16.04 12.65 -8.96
N ILE A 221 -14.97 13.36 -9.34
CA ILE A 221 -14.57 14.66 -8.80
C ILE A 221 -14.13 15.55 -9.97
N ALA A 222 -14.57 16.81 -9.97
CA ALA A 222 -14.23 17.81 -11.01
C ALA A 222 -14.44 17.32 -12.46
N GLY A 223 -15.39 16.39 -12.68
CA GLY A 223 -15.68 15.80 -13.99
C GLY A 223 -14.94 14.50 -14.32
N SER A 224 -13.94 14.09 -13.53
CA SER A 224 -13.12 12.88 -13.74
C SER A 224 -13.41 11.79 -12.71
N ASP A 225 -13.31 10.51 -13.11
CA ASP A 225 -13.53 9.37 -12.22
C ASP A 225 -12.21 8.85 -11.63
N PHE A 226 -12.10 8.80 -10.30
CA PHE A 226 -10.92 8.35 -9.57
C PHE A 226 -11.20 7.05 -8.80
N PRO A 227 -10.21 6.15 -8.60
CA PRO A 227 -10.34 5.05 -7.64
C PRO A 227 -10.65 5.59 -6.25
N HIS A 228 -11.62 4.98 -5.56
CA HIS A 228 -12.14 5.55 -4.32
C HIS A 228 -11.08 5.68 -3.21
N GLU A 229 -10.16 4.71 -3.11
CA GLU A 229 -9.06 4.74 -2.14
C GLU A 229 -8.11 5.94 -2.35
N VAL A 230 -7.93 6.41 -3.59
CA VAL A 230 -7.14 7.63 -3.87
C VAL A 230 -7.86 8.87 -3.33
N VAL A 231 -9.19 8.91 -3.43
CA VAL A 231 -10.00 9.99 -2.85
C VAL A 231 -9.94 9.94 -1.33
N ARG A 232 -10.16 8.78 -0.71
CA ARG A 232 -10.01 8.58 0.73
C ARG A 232 -8.62 9.03 1.22
N SER A 233 -7.56 8.64 0.52
CA SER A 233 -6.18 9.01 0.88
C SER A 233 -5.89 10.51 0.73
N ARG A 234 -6.50 11.22 -0.22
CA ARG A 234 -6.39 12.69 -0.29
C ARG A 234 -7.18 13.38 0.81
N PHE A 235 -8.43 12.97 1.06
CA PHE A 235 -9.28 13.60 2.07
C PHE A 235 -8.72 13.44 3.50
N LEU A 236 -8.10 12.30 3.82
CA LEU A 236 -7.42 12.08 5.10
C LEU A 236 -6.07 12.81 5.23
N LYS A 237 -5.58 13.45 4.16
CA LYS A 237 -4.34 14.25 4.13
C LYS A 237 -4.61 15.76 4.06
N LEU A 238 -5.84 16.18 4.32
CA LEU A 238 -6.19 17.59 4.51
C LEU A 238 -5.83 17.99 5.95
N ASP A 239 -5.18 19.14 6.08
CA ASP A 239 -4.84 19.79 7.35
C ASP A 239 -5.48 21.19 7.46
N CYS A 240 -5.25 21.88 8.58
CA CYS A 240 -5.79 23.21 8.87
C CYS A 240 -5.65 24.19 7.68
N SER A 241 -4.46 24.29 7.09
CA SER A 241 -4.16 25.20 5.98
C SER A 241 -4.99 24.91 4.71
N HIS A 242 -5.33 23.64 4.49
CA HIS A 242 -6.18 23.25 3.37
C HIS A 242 -7.64 23.66 3.59
N ILE A 243 -8.11 23.69 4.84
CA ILE A 243 -9.46 24.14 5.18
C ILE A 243 -9.53 25.67 5.19
N GLU A 244 -8.52 26.38 5.72
CA GLU A 244 -8.36 27.83 5.57
C GLU A 244 -8.51 28.27 4.11
N PHE A 245 -7.77 27.62 3.21
CA PHE A 245 -7.86 27.85 1.76
C PHE A 245 -9.25 27.55 1.17
N VAL A 246 -9.94 26.51 1.63
CA VAL A 246 -11.32 26.22 1.20
C VAL A 246 -12.29 27.32 1.69
N MET A 247 -12.16 27.77 2.93
CA MET A 247 -12.97 28.85 3.51
C MET A 247 -12.71 30.18 2.81
N GLU A 248 -11.47 30.48 2.45
CA GLU A 248 -11.13 31.63 1.61
C GLU A 248 -11.73 31.51 0.20
N CYS A 249 -11.67 30.34 -0.43
CA CYS A 249 -12.29 30.07 -1.72
C CYS A 249 -13.81 30.27 -1.69
N LEU A 250 -14.49 29.98 -0.57
CA LEU A 250 -15.91 30.27 -0.37
C LEU A 250 -16.15 31.78 -0.22
N ARG A 251 -15.46 32.42 0.74
CA ARG A 251 -15.65 33.83 1.09
C ARG A 251 -15.34 34.79 -0.05
N ASN A 252 -14.35 34.46 -0.87
CA ASN A 252 -13.92 35.28 -2.00
C ASN A 252 -14.69 34.97 -3.31
N ASN A 253 -15.64 34.02 -3.31
CA ASN A 253 -16.40 33.64 -4.51
C ASN A 253 -17.51 34.66 -4.83
N THR A 254 -17.43 35.26 -6.02
CA THR A 254 -18.42 36.22 -6.53
C THR A 254 -19.49 35.60 -7.43
N THR A 255 -19.51 34.26 -7.57
CA THR A 255 -20.39 33.52 -8.50
C THR A 255 -21.32 32.54 -7.78
N GLU A 256 -22.53 32.35 -8.31
CA GLU A 256 -23.56 31.46 -7.74
C GLU A 256 -23.13 29.97 -7.80
N ILE A 257 -22.90 29.36 -6.63
CA ILE A 257 -22.50 27.95 -6.53
C ILE A 257 -23.73 27.03 -6.57
N ARG A 258 -24.22 26.73 -7.78
CA ARG A 258 -25.42 25.90 -8.03
C ARG A 258 -25.38 24.47 -7.47
N ASN A 259 -24.21 23.97 -7.06
CA ASN A 259 -24.07 22.66 -6.42
C ASN A 259 -22.93 22.73 -5.39
N MET A 260 -23.26 23.22 -4.20
CA MET A 260 -22.32 23.46 -3.10
C MET A 260 -21.46 22.23 -2.80
N LYS A 261 -22.09 21.07 -2.66
CA LYS A 261 -21.43 19.79 -2.38
C LYS A 261 -20.43 19.35 -3.46
N GLN A 262 -20.74 19.51 -4.76
CA GLN A 262 -19.78 19.19 -5.82
C GLN A 262 -18.64 20.21 -5.93
N TYR A 263 -18.89 21.48 -5.61
CA TYR A 263 -17.85 22.50 -5.52
C TYR A 263 -16.88 22.17 -4.37
N LEU A 264 -17.38 21.98 -3.15
CA LEU A 264 -16.59 21.61 -1.97
C LEU A 264 -15.76 20.35 -2.23
N LEU A 265 -16.37 19.28 -2.76
CA LEU A 265 -15.65 18.05 -3.13
C LEU A 265 -14.49 18.29 -4.11
N ALA A 266 -14.65 19.23 -5.05
CA ALA A 266 -13.62 19.57 -6.02
C ALA A 266 -12.51 20.46 -5.44
N VAL A 267 -12.83 21.42 -4.55
CA VAL A 267 -11.82 22.25 -3.89
C VAL A 267 -11.03 21.41 -2.88
N LEU A 268 -11.70 20.68 -1.98
CA LEU A 268 -11.08 19.81 -0.97
C LEU A 268 -10.14 18.78 -1.61
N PHE A 269 -10.55 18.09 -2.68
CA PHE A 269 -9.70 17.09 -3.35
C PHE A 269 -8.45 17.67 -4.03
N ASN A 270 -8.50 18.94 -4.44
CA ASN A 270 -7.43 19.61 -5.18
C ASN A 270 -6.55 20.50 -4.32
N ALA A 271 -7.01 20.96 -3.15
CA ALA A 271 -6.29 21.89 -2.27
C ALA A 271 -4.81 21.50 -2.05
N PRO A 272 -4.44 20.24 -1.72
CA PRO A 272 -3.04 19.84 -1.52
C PRO A 272 -2.15 19.90 -2.78
N THR A 273 -2.74 20.17 -3.94
CA THR A 273 -2.05 20.32 -5.23
C THR A 273 -2.19 21.73 -5.82
N THR A 274 -3.01 22.61 -5.24
CA THR A 274 -3.28 23.96 -5.76
C THR A 274 -2.95 25.10 -4.79
N ILE A 275 -2.98 24.86 -3.48
CA ILE A 275 -2.86 25.89 -2.44
C ILE A 275 -1.59 26.74 -2.57
N SER A 276 -0.42 26.13 -2.78
CA SER A 276 0.85 26.86 -2.93
C SER A 276 0.87 27.73 -4.20
N ASN A 277 0.24 27.28 -5.29
CA ASN A 277 0.14 28.04 -6.53
C ASN A 277 -0.85 29.21 -6.39
N HIS A 278 -1.95 29.02 -5.63
CA HIS A 278 -2.90 30.09 -5.31
C HIS A 278 -2.22 31.22 -4.55
N TYR A 279 -1.60 30.94 -3.41
CA TYR A 279 -0.94 31.97 -2.60
C TYR A 279 0.25 32.61 -3.34
N THR A 280 0.99 31.85 -4.15
CA THR A 280 2.03 32.43 -5.02
C THR A 280 1.45 33.39 -6.06
N ALA A 281 0.30 33.06 -6.66
CA ALA A 281 -0.37 33.95 -7.61
C ALA A 281 -0.99 35.20 -6.94
N GLN A 282 -1.55 35.05 -5.75
CA GLN A 282 -2.15 36.11 -4.94
C GLN A 282 -1.09 37.12 -4.49
N VAL A 283 0.01 36.66 -3.89
CA VAL A 283 1.14 37.54 -3.49
C VAL A 283 1.74 38.25 -4.71
N ASN A 284 1.92 37.56 -5.84
CA ASN A 284 2.38 38.21 -7.08
C ASN A 284 1.35 39.24 -7.60
N HIS A 285 0.05 38.98 -7.48
CA HIS A 285 -0.98 39.94 -7.86
C HIS A 285 -0.87 41.20 -6.99
N ASP A 286 -0.87 41.06 -5.67
CA ASP A 286 -0.82 42.21 -4.76
C ASP A 286 0.47 43.04 -4.93
N MET A 287 1.62 42.37 -5.15
CA MET A 287 2.93 43.01 -5.37
C MET A 287 3.05 43.75 -6.72
N TYR A 288 2.21 43.45 -7.72
CA TYR A 288 2.30 44.04 -9.07
C TYR A 288 1.02 44.78 -9.53
N ALA A 289 -0.12 44.59 -8.87
CA ALA A 289 -1.34 45.38 -9.06
C ALA A 289 -1.30 46.70 -8.27
N GLY A 290 -0.52 46.76 -7.19
CA GLY A 290 -0.19 47.98 -6.44
C GLY A 290 0.76 48.92 -7.20
N GLY A 291 0.34 49.40 -8.36
CA GLY A 291 1.06 50.43 -9.12
C GLY A 291 1.10 51.77 -8.36
N TRP A 292 2.30 52.37 -8.30
CA TRP A 292 2.53 53.75 -7.85
C TRP A 292 2.33 54.75 -9.00
#